data_AF-A0A957IWK7-F1
#
_entry.id   AF-A0A957IWK7-F1
#
_cell.length_a   1.000
_cell.length_b   1.000
_cell.length_c   1.000
_cell.angle_alpha   90.00
_cell.angle_beta   90.00
_cell.angle_gamma   90.00
#
_symmetry.space_group_name_H-M   'P 1'
#
loop_
_entity.id
_entity.type
_entity.pdbx_description
1 polymer ?
#
loop_
_entity_poly.entity_id
_entity_poly.type
_entity_poly.pdbx_seq_one_letter_code
_entity_poly.pdbx_strand_id
1 'polypeptide(L)'
;MKSVHSEPAPDGTGSSPISPDPSSFTFVDPQMTAFLSALRELVLTETAAQRQQIHAHWRKPLPARIAEGYAIANPRLVDVRPNGQAVLACTRNDARFRPGDILRLSRNDPFAPDGLMVNLDDEEADELIISAELPVNWRQLFSHGDDWTLDVGLLDLSSYVLDALAEAGDTLVG
;
A
#
# COMPACT_ATOMS: atom_id res chain seq x y z
N MET A 1 -89.41 15.45 12.43
CA MET A 1 -90.03 14.22 11.90
C MET A 1 -88.95 13.15 11.79
N LYS A 2 -89.30 11.93 12.22
CA LYS A 2 -88.44 10.73 12.35
C LYS A 2 -87.95 10.17 11.01
N SER A 3 -86.76 9.55 11.03
CA SER A 3 -86.34 8.28 10.36
C SER A 3 -84.81 8.19 10.49
N VAL A 4 -84.17 7.37 11.34
CA VAL A 4 -84.01 5.89 11.36
C VAL A 4 -83.47 5.30 10.05
N HIS A 5 -82.18 4.94 10.07
CA HIS A 5 -81.47 3.80 9.42
C HIS A 5 -79.98 4.17 9.32
N SER A 6 -78.97 3.31 9.45
CA SER A 6 -78.74 2.02 10.08
C SER A 6 -77.21 1.86 10.02
N GLU A 7 -76.61 1.46 11.13
CA GLU A 7 -75.19 1.09 11.24
C GLU A 7 -74.93 -0.26 10.56
N PRO A 8 -73.72 -0.48 10.01
CA PRO A 8 -73.13 -1.80 10.14
C PRO A 8 -71.72 -1.77 10.75
N ALA A 9 -71.48 -2.81 11.55
CA ALA A 9 -70.30 -3.14 12.32
C ALA A 9 -69.00 -3.35 11.47
N PRO A 10 -67.81 -3.30 12.10
CA PRO A 10 -66.53 -3.49 11.43
C PRO A 10 -66.29 -4.97 11.09
N ASP A 11 -66.03 -5.24 9.81
CA ASP A 11 -65.61 -6.56 9.34
C ASP A 11 -64.12 -6.73 9.64
N GLY A 12 -63.82 -7.45 10.71
CA GLY A 12 -62.50 -8.01 10.95
C GLY A 12 -62.49 -9.43 10.42
N THR A 13 -61.62 -9.75 9.47
CA THR A 13 -60.89 -11.02 9.37
C THR A 13 -60.01 -11.02 8.11
N GLY A 14 -58.73 -11.40 8.27
CA GLY A 14 -57.90 -11.80 7.14
C GLY A 14 -56.53 -11.14 6.99
N SER A 15 -55.85 -10.72 8.06
CA SER A 15 -54.38 -10.57 7.99
C SER A 15 -53.77 -11.97 7.91
N SER A 16 -53.61 -12.48 6.69
CA SER A 16 -52.74 -13.62 6.43
C SER A 16 -51.33 -13.27 6.91
N PRO A 17 -50.66 -14.17 7.66
CA PRO A 17 -49.25 -13.99 7.95
C PRO A 17 -48.50 -14.00 6.62
N ILE A 18 -47.77 -12.92 6.34
CA ILE A 18 -46.72 -12.92 5.32
C ILE A 18 -45.68 -13.92 5.83
N SER A 19 -45.78 -15.17 5.41
CA SER A 19 -44.69 -16.12 5.57
C SER A 19 -43.48 -15.54 4.86
N PRO A 20 -42.34 -15.33 5.53
CA PRO A 20 -41.11 -15.00 4.83
C PRO A 20 -40.80 -16.16 3.89
N ASP A 21 -40.68 -15.85 2.60
CA ASP A 21 -40.24 -16.81 1.59
C ASP A 21 -38.82 -17.29 1.97
N PRO A 22 -38.61 -18.58 2.29
CA PRO A 22 -37.31 -19.13 2.65
C PRO A 22 -36.34 -19.22 1.45
N SER A 23 -36.74 -18.73 0.28
CA SER A 23 -35.96 -18.80 -0.96
C SER A 23 -34.98 -17.64 -1.16
N SER A 24 -34.76 -16.80 -0.16
CA SER A 24 -33.68 -15.79 -0.18
C SER A 24 -32.32 -16.44 0.10
N PHE A 25 -31.99 -17.49 -0.64
CA PHE A 25 -30.62 -17.98 -0.72
C PHE A 25 -29.89 -17.10 -1.74
N THR A 26 -28.99 -16.26 -1.23
CA THR A 26 -28.06 -15.43 -1.99
C THR A 26 -27.27 -16.32 -2.96
N PHE A 27 -27.66 -16.31 -4.23
CA PHE A 27 -26.83 -16.87 -5.29
C PHE A 27 -25.67 -15.92 -5.50
N VAL A 28 -24.49 -16.30 -5.02
CA VAL A 28 -23.23 -15.63 -5.38
C VAL A 28 -23.08 -15.74 -6.91
N ASP A 29 -22.96 -14.61 -7.59
CA ASP A 29 -22.78 -14.58 -9.04
C ASP A 29 -21.47 -15.32 -9.41
N PRO A 30 -21.54 -16.44 -10.17
CA PRO A 30 -20.35 -17.19 -10.56
C PRO A 30 -19.39 -16.37 -11.42
N GLN A 31 -19.89 -15.37 -12.17
CA GLN A 31 -19.03 -14.45 -12.92
C GLN A 31 -18.23 -13.55 -11.97
N MET A 32 -18.88 -13.04 -10.91
CA MET A 32 -18.22 -12.23 -9.89
C MET A 32 -17.16 -13.03 -9.13
N THR A 33 -17.47 -14.28 -8.76
CA THR A 33 -16.51 -15.16 -8.06
C THR A 33 -15.29 -15.43 -8.93
N ALA A 34 -15.49 -15.74 -10.22
CA ALA A 34 -14.40 -15.95 -11.16
C ALA A 34 -13.57 -14.66 -11.36
N PHE A 35 -14.22 -13.50 -11.41
CA PHE A 35 -13.56 -12.20 -11.53
C PHE A 35 -12.68 -11.89 -10.31
N LEU A 36 -13.20 -12.03 -9.08
CA LEU A 36 -12.42 -11.82 -7.85
C LEU A 36 -11.23 -12.78 -7.76
N SER A 37 -11.40 -14.04 -8.16
CA SER A 37 -10.31 -15.01 -8.22
C SER A 37 -9.23 -14.58 -9.22
N ALA A 38 -9.62 -14.13 -10.42
CA ALA A 38 -8.69 -13.66 -11.42
C ALA A 38 -7.93 -12.39 -10.96
N LEU A 39 -8.60 -11.46 -10.30
CA LEU A 39 -7.96 -10.28 -9.71
C LEU A 39 -6.94 -10.65 -8.63
N ARG A 40 -7.29 -11.61 -7.76
CA ARG A 40 -6.36 -12.13 -6.75
C ARG A 40 -5.11 -12.73 -7.38
N GLU A 41 -5.26 -13.57 -8.41
CA GLU A 41 -4.13 -14.16 -9.13
C GLU A 41 -3.27 -13.09 -9.80
N LEU A 42 -3.90 -12.08 -10.41
CA LEU A 42 -3.21 -10.96 -11.00
C LEU A 42 -2.36 -10.21 -9.97
N VAL A 43 -2.93 -9.83 -8.83
CA VAL A 43 -2.21 -9.14 -7.74
C VAL A 43 -1.01 -9.97 -7.28
N LEU A 44 -1.20 -11.26 -7.01
CA LEU A 44 -0.11 -12.14 -6.57
C LEU A 44 1.00 -12.26 -7.62
N THR A 45 0.64 -12.35 -8.90
CA THR A 45 1.59 -12.48 -10.00
C THR A 45 2.40 -11.19 -10.18
N GLU A 46 1.74 -10.03 -10.18
CA GLU A 46 2.39 -8.72 -10.31
C GLU A 46 3.32 -8.44 -9.13
N THR A 47 2.88 -8.70 -7.89
CA THR A 47 3.73 -8.54 -6.70
C THR A 47 4.95 -9.45 -6.75
N ALA A 48 4.79 -10.72 -7.19
CA ALA A 48 5.92 -11.62 -7.34
C ALA A 48 6.91 -11.14 -8.41
N ALA A 49 6.41 -10.65 -9.55
CA ALA A 49 7.23 -10.10 -10.62
C ALA A 49 8.00 -8.85 -10.17
N GLN A 50 7.34 -7.90 -9.49
CA GLN A 50 7.96 -6.70 -8.95
C GLN A 50 9.06 -7.04 -7.94
N ARG A 51 8.78 -7.95 -6.99
CA ARG A 51 9.77 -8.41 -6.02
C ARG A 51 10.98 -9.04 -6.70
N GLN A 52 10.75 -9.89 -7.70
CA GLN A 52 11.83 -10.53 -8.46
C GLN A 52 12.69 -9.49 -9.18
N GLN A 53 12.08 -8.48 -9.80
CA GLN A 53 12.78 -7.41 -10.51
C GLN A 53 13.66 -6.61 -9.54
N ILE A 54 13.10 -6.13 -8.42
CA ILE A 54 13.87 -5.37 -7.43
C ILE A 54 15.01 -6.20 -6.85
N HIS A 55 14.74 -7.46 -6.48
CA HIS A 55 15.77 -8.37 -5.97
C HIS A 55 16.88 -8.64 -7.00
N ALA A 56 16.56 -8.67 -8.30
CA ALA A 56 17.57 -8.82 -9.35
C ALA A 56 18.52 -7.62 -9.38
N HIS A 57 18.03 -6.39 -9.14
CA HIS A 57 18.89 -5.22 -9.00
C HIS A 57 19.72 -5.26 -7.71
N TRP A 58 19.09 -5.60 -6.59
CA TRP A 58 19.76 -5.68 -5.28
C TRP A 58 20.89 -6.72 -5.22
N ARG A 59 20.81 -7.79 -6.02
CA ARG A 59 21.87 -8.80 -6.12
C ARG A 59 23.12 -8.31 -6.84
N LYS A 60 23.03 -7.21 -7.60
CA LYS A 60 24.20 -6.64 -8.29
C LYS A 60 25.12 -5.96 -7.27
N PRO A 61 26.44 -5.96 -7.49
CA PRO A 61 27.36 -5.23 -6.63
C PRO A 61 27.04 -3.73 -6.66
N LEU A 62 27.26 -3.02 -5.55
CA LEU A 62 26.94 -1.60 -5.41
C LEU A 62 27.41 -0.72 -6.59
N PRO A 63 28.66 -0.81 -7.08
CA PRO A 63 29.10 -0.01 -8.24
C PRO A 63 28.24 -0.21 -9.50
N ALA A 64 27.76 -1.42 -9.74
CA ALA A 64 26.89 -1.71 -10.88
C ALA A 64 25.49 -1.11 -10.69
N ARG A 65 24.95 -1.16 -9.47
CA ARG A 65 23.66 -0.52 -9.14
C ARG A 65 23.71 0.99 -9.32
N ILE A 66 24.80 1.63 -8.86
CA ILE A 66 25.04 3.07 -9.06
C ILE A 66 25.14 3.41 -10.54
N ALA A 67 25.95 2.67 -11.31
CA ALA A 67 26.14 2.93 -12.73
C ALA A 67 24.85 2.81 -13.56
N GLU A 68 23.94 1.94 -13.13
CA GLU A 68 22.61 1.79 -13.74
C GLU A 68 21.58 2.81 -13.22
N GLY A 69 21.94 3.61 -12.21
CA GLY A 69 21.08 4.61 -11.59
C GLY A 69 20.05 4.06 -10.61
N TYR A 70 20.28 2.85 -10.06
CA TYR A 70 19.42 2.19 -9.07
C TYR A 70 19.90 2.33 -7.62
N ALA A 71 21.03 3.00 -7.40
CA ALA A 71 21.56 3.23 -6.06
C ALA A 71 22.35 4.55 -5.97
N ILE A 72 22.37 5.12 -4.77
CA ILE A 72 23.25 6.22 -4.37
C ILE A 72 24.08 5.73 -3.19
N ALA A 73 25.40 5.96 -3.25
CA ALA A 73 26.32 5.57 -2.19
C ALA A 73 26.72 6.74 -1.30
N ASN A 74 26.91 6.42 -0.02
CA ASN A 74 27.41 7.30 1.03
C ASN A 74 26.68 8.64 1.12
N PRO A 75 25.32 8.68 1.09
CA PRO A 75 24.61 9.92 1.36
C PRO A 75 24.93 10.40 2.77
N ARG A 76 25.11 11.70 2.93
CA ARG A 76 25.49 12.31 4.22
C ARG A 76 24.36 13.16 4.74
N LEU A 77 23.98 12.95 5.99
CA LEU A 77 23.01 13.83 6.64
C LEU A 77 23.60 15.24 6.82
N VAL A 78 22.97 16.22 6.20
CA VAL A 78 23.35 17.65 6.30
C VAL A 78 22.45 18.35 7.30
N ASP A 79 21.14 18.10 7.25
CA ASP A 79 20.18 18.72 8.14
C ASP A 79 18.98 17.80 8.43
N VAL A 80 18.24 18.12 9.49
CA VAL A 80 16.93 17.56 9.80
C VAL A 80 15.96 18.72 9.97
N ARG A 81 15.03 18.83 9.03
CA ARG A 81 14.02 19.89 9.00
C ARG A 81 13.06 19.77 10.20
N PRO A 82 12.41 20.87 10.64
CA PRO A 82 11.49 20.85 11.78
C PRO A 82 10.30 19.90 11.63
N ASN A 83 9.91 19.58 10.39
CA ASN A 83 8.85 18.62 10.07
C ASN A 83 9.31 17.15 10.11
N GLY A 84 10.57 16.89 10.45
CA GLY A 84 11.12 15.54 10.57
C GLY A 84 11.75 14.98 9.29
N GLN A 85 11.81 15.74 8.19
CA GLN A 85 12.51 15.32 6.97
C GLN A 85 14.04 15.39 7.15
N ALA A 86 14.75 14.43 6.58
CA ALA A 86 16.21 14.47 6.49
C ALA A 86 16.66 15.05 5.16
N VAL A 87 17.67 15.93 5.20
CA VAL A 87 18.35 16.47 4.02
C VAL A 87 19.68 15.75 3.88
N LEU A 88 19.85 15.06 2.76
CA LEU A 88 21.03 14.25 2.48
C LEU A 88 21.83 14.86 1.32
N ALA A 89 23.11 15.17 1.55
CA ALA A 89 24.02 15.50 0.46
C ALA A 89 24.54 14.23 -0.21
N CYS A 90 24.61 14.27 -1.53
CA CYS A 90 25.22 13.25 -2.36
C CYS A 90 26.21 13.90 -3.32
N THR A 91 27.35 13.23 -3.58
CA THR A 91 28.44 13.86 -4.36
C THR A 91 28.10 14.00 -5.83
N ARG A 92 27.20 13.15 -6.33
CA ARG A 92 26.70 13.17 -7.70
C ARG A 92 25.43 12.32 -7.78
N ASN A 93 24.27 12.95 -8.00
CA ASN A 93 23.04 12.20 -8.22
C ASN A 93 22.91 11.78 -9.70
N ASP A 94 23.58 10.70 -10.09
CA ASP A 94 23.34 10.05 -11.38
C ASP A 94 22.16 9.05 -11.32
N ALA A 95 21.47 8.97 -10.17
CA ALA A 95 20.38 8.03 -9.99
C ALA A 95 19.11 8.47 -10.73
N ARG A 96 18.27 7.49 -11.05
CA ARG A 96 17.02 7.71 -11.79
C ARG A 96 15.85 8.10 -10.88
N PHE A 97 16.10 8.30 -9.59
CA PHE A 97 15.07 8.55 -8.59
C PHE A 97 14.35 9.86 -8.84
N ARG A 98 13.06 9.90 -8.50
CA ARG A 98 12.21 11.08 -8.63
C ARG A 98 11.42 11.31 -7.35
N PRO A 99 11.01 12.56 -7.06
CA PRO A 99 10.07 12.82 -5.97
C PRO A 99 8.85 11.91 -6.05
N GLY A 100 8.49 11.28 -4.93
CA GLY A 100 7.47 10.24 -4.81
C GLY A 100 8.01 8.81 -4.85
N ASP A 101 9.27 8.60 -5.24
CA ASP A 101 9.87 7.26 -5.21
C ASP A 101 10.10 6.77 -3.78
N ILE A 102 9.90 5.48 -3.60
CA ILE A 102 10.21 4.78 -2.36
C ILE A 102 11.61 4.19 -2.49
N LEU A 103 12.47 4.48 -1.52
CA LEU A 103 13.86 4.06 -1.48
C LEU A 103 14.13 3.18 -0.25
N ARG A 104 15.19 2.39 -0.34
CA ARG A 104 15.72 1.53 0.70
C ARG A 104 17.01 2.12 1.25
N LEU A 105 16.97 2.69 2.44
CA LEU A 105 18.17 3.15 3.17
C LEU A 105 18.77 1.98 3.96
N SER A 106 20.00 1.59 3.66
CA SER A 106 20.69 0.47 4.31
C SER A 106 22.19 0.68 4.36
N ARG A 107 22.94 -0.22 5.03
CA ARG A 107 24.41 -0.16 5.10
C ARG A 107 25.06 -1.06 4.04
N ASN A 108 25.00 -0.64 2.78
CA ASN A 108 25.50 -1.40 1.62
C ASN A 108 24.85 -2.77 1.37
N ASP A 109 23.88 -3.18 2.17
CA ASP A 109 23.12 -4.42 2.00
C ASP A 109 21.62 -4.14 1.99
N PRO A 110 20.98 -4.11 0.81
CA PRO A 110 19.55 -3.81 0.70
C PRO A 110 18.68 -4.95 1.25
N PHE A 111 19.23 -6.17 1.41
CA PHE A 111 18.56 -7.31 2.01
C PHE A 111 18.63 -7.30 3.53
N ALA A 112 19.41 -6.39 4.12
CA ALA A 112 19.53 -6.29 5.57
C ALA A 112 18.16 -5.97 6.19
N PRO A 113 17.74 -6.69 7.24
CA PRO A 113 16.40 -6.55 7.82
C PRO A 113 16.20 -5.20 8.54
N ASP A 114 17.29 -4.56 8.95
CA ASP A 114 17.33 -3.32 9.72
C ASP A 114 17.39 -2.05 8.87
N GLY A 115 17.51 -2.16 7.55
CA GLY A 115 17.37 -0.99 6.69
C GLY A 115 15.98 -0.37 6.84
N LEU A 116 15.85 0.86 6.35
CA LEU A 116 14.64 1.66 6.43
C LEU A 116 14.04 1.91 5.04
N MET A 117 12.71 1.89 4.95
CA MET A 117 12.00 2.39 3.77
C MET A 117 11.77 3.89 3.93
N VAL A 118 12.14 4.67 2.93
CA VAL A 118 12.05 6.14 2.95
C VAL A 118 11.40 6.63 1.67
N ASN A 119 10.67 7.74 1.74
CA ASN A 119 10.15 8.43 0.58
C ASN A 119 11.13 9.51 0.15
N LEU A 120 11.39 9.63 -1.14
CA LEU A 120 12.03 10.80 -1.71
C LEU A 120 10.97 11.89 -1.87
N ASP A 121 11.01 12.90 -1.01
CA ASP A 121 10.02 13.98 -1.02
C ASP A 121 10.38 15.05 -2.05
N ASP A 122 11.67 15.33 -2.23
CA ASP A 122 12.17 16.31 -3.18
C ASP A 122 13.66 16.07 -3.53
N GLU A 123 14.09 16.61 -4.66
CA GLU A 123 15.46 16.51 -5.19
C GLU A 123 15.96 17.90 -5.60
N GLU A 124 17.06 18.35 -4.98
CA GLU A 124 17.66 19.66 -5.23
C GLU A 124 19.14 19.51 -5.62
N ALA A 125 19.50 19.58 -6.91
CA ALA A 125 20.87 19.51 -7.44
C ALA A 125 21.78 18.39 -6.88
N ASP A 126 22.30 18.54 -5.66
CA ASP A 126 23.17 17.60 -4.94
C ASP A 126 22.59 17.12 -3.59
N GLU A 127 21.33 17.48 -3.31
CA GLU A 127 20.61 17.16 -2.07
C GLU A 127 19.34 16.36 -2.34
N LEU A 128 19.05 15.42 -1.43
CA LEU A 128 17.83 14.64 -1.39
C LEU A 128 17.09 14.94 -0.10
N ILE A 129 15.80 15.23 -0.21
CA ILE A 129 14.94 15.41 0.96
C ILE A 129 14.13 14.14 1.11
N ILE A 130 14.30 13.45 2.24
CA ILE A 130 13.62 12.18 2.50
C ILE A 130 12.79 12.21 3.78
N SER A 131 11.74 11.40 3.81
CA SER A 131 10.93 11.13 4.98
C SER A 131 10.78 9.62 5.20
N ALA A 132 10.35 9.23 6.40
CA ALA A 132 9.96 7.87 6.72
C ALA A 132 8.54 7.89 7.29
N GLU A 133 7.80 6.80 7.12
CA GLU A 133 6.43 6.68 7.66
C GLU A 133 6.40 6.76 9.19
N LEU A 134 7.43 6.20 9.83
CA LEU A 134 7.59 6.24 11.28
C LEU A 134 8.61 7.32 11.67
N PRO A 135 8.45 7.97 12.85
CA PRO A 135 9.43 8.91 13.35
C PRO A 135 10.82 8.28 13.48
N VAL A 136 11.81 8.86 12.81
CA VAL A 136 13.20 8.39 12.83
C VAL A 136 14.09 9.46 13.44
N ASN A 137 14.95 9.07 14.38
CA ASN A 137 16.01 9.94 14.86
C ASN A 137 17.19 9.91 13.86
N TRP A 138 17.08 10.72 12.80
CA TRP A 138 18.07 10.74 11.71
C TRP A 138 19.49 11.00 12.18
N ARG A 139 19.68 11.92 13.15
CA ARG A 139 21.02 12.24 13.67
C ARG A 139 21.67 11.03 14.35
N GLN A 140 20.89 10.25 15.10
CA GLN A 140 21.37 9.02 15.73
C GLN A 140 21.60 7.90 14.72
N LEU A 141 20.73 7.79 13.70
CA LEU A 141 20.88 6.82 12.63
C LEU A 141 22.21 7.02 11.89
N PHE A 142 22.48 8.25 11.46
CA PHE A 142 23.68 8.62 10.70
C PHE A 142 24.95 8.79 11.55
N SER A 143 24.89 8.66 12.88
CA SER A 143 26.09 8.82 13.73
C SER A 143 27.08 7.65 13.66
N HIS A 144 26.73 6.56 12.97
CA HIS A 144 27.44 5.28 13.04
C HIS A 144 28.21 4.89 11.77
N GLY A 145 28.61 5.86 10.95
CA GLY A 145 29.42 5.62 9.76
C GLY A 145 28.82 6.22 8.49
N ASP A 146 29.64 6.23 7.44
CA ASP A 146 29.31 6.80 6.13
C ASP A 146 28.91 5.72 5.12
N ASP A 147 28.73 4.47 5.56
CA ASP A 147 28.50 3.28 4.72
C ASP A 147 27.04 3.11 4.27
N TRP A 148 26.28 4.20 4.30
CA TRP A 148 24.88 4.24 3.89
C TRP A 148 24.73 4.13 2.37
N THR A 149 23.65 3.48 1.96
CA THR A 149 23.21 3.41 0.57
C THR A 149 21.72 3.63 0.49
N LEU A 150 21.30 4.38 -0.52
CA LEU A 150 19.90 4.46 -0.95
C LEU A 150 19.76 3.61 -2.20
N ASP A 151 19.06 2.50 -2.08
CA ASP A 151 18.68 1.64 -3.19
C ASP A 151 17.22 1.89 -3.60
N VAL A 152 16.85 1.46 -4.80
CA VAL A 152 15.42 1.38 -5.18
C VAL A 152 14.65 0.56 -4.13
N GLY A 153 13.51 1.08 -3.68
CA GLY A 153 12.67 0.45 -2.69
C GLY A 153 11.69 -0.56 -3.26
N LEU A 154 11.17 -1.43 -2.39
CA LEU A 154 10.05 -2.32 -2.68
C LEU A 154 8.95 -2.04 -1.64
N LEU A 155 7.82 -1.51 -2.09
CA LEU A 155 6.61 -1.41 -1.29
C LEU A 155 5.68 -2.57 -1.67
N ASP A 156 5.41 -3.45 -0.72
CA ASP A 156 4.51 -4.58 -0.89
C ASP A 156 3.18 -4.29 -0.19
N LEU A 157 2.20 -3.82 -0.97
CA LEU A 157 0.83 -3.59 -0.50
C LEU A 157 -0.10 -4.77 -0.79
N SER A 158 0.43 -5.92 -1.25
CA SER A 158 -0.39 -7.02 -1.72
C SER A 158 -1.36 -7.54 -0.67
N SER A 159 -0.95 -7.61 0.61
CA SER A 159 -1.82 -8.04 1.70
C SER A 159 -3.05 -7.15 1.83
N TYR A 160 -2.88 -5.83 1.82
CA TYR A 160 -3.99 -4.87 1.93
C TYR A 160 -4.95 -4.99 0.76
N VAL A 161 -4.43 -5.17 -0.46
CA VAL A 161 -5.26 -5.36 -1.66
C VAL A 161 -6.01 -6.69 -1.59
N LEU A 162 -5.35 -7.75 -1.14
CA LEU A 162 -5.96 -9.08 -1.00
C LEU A 162 -7.03 -9.10 0.08
N ASP A 163 -6.82 -8.39 1.18
CA ASP A 163 -7.80 -8.24 2.26
C ASP A 163 -9.03 -7.45 1.78
N ALA A 164 -8.82 -6.35 1.04
CA ALA A 164 -9.91 -5.58 0.46
C ALA A 164 -10.72 -6.39 -0.58
N LEU A 165 -10.05 -7.24 -1.38
CA LEU A 165 -10.72 -8.16 -2.30
C LEU A 165 -11.53 -9.22 -1.55
N ALA A 166 -11.03 -9.71 -0.41
CA ALA A 166 -11.77 -10.66 0.42
C ALA A 166 -13.01 -10.01 1.05
N GLU A 167 -12.88 -8.80 1.61
CA GLU A 167 -13.99 -8.05 2.19
C GLU A 167 -15.08 -7.72 1.15
N ALA A 168 -14.67 -7.33 -0.06
CA ALA A 168 -15.61 -7.10 -1.16
C ALA A 168 -16.35 -8.39 -1.53
N GLY A 169 -15.68 -9.54 -1.52
CA GLY A 169 -16.30 -10.85 -1.71
C GLY A 169 -17.33 -11.16 -0.62
N ASP A 170 -16.97 -10.97 0.65
CA ASP A 170 -17.84 -11.28 1.80
C ASP A 170 -19.07 -10.37 1.87
N THR A 171 -18.92 -9.08 1.54
CA THR A 171 -20.02 -8.11 1.50
C THR A 171 -21.07 -8.43 0.42
N LEU A 172 -20.68 -9.17 -0.62
CA LEU A 172 -21.58 -9.63 -1.68
C LEU A 172 -22.30 -10.95 -1.32
N VAL A 173 -21.81 -11.69 -0.33
CA VAL A 173 -22.39 -12.96 0.14
C VAL A 173 -23.42 -12.71 1.27
N GLY A 174 -23.30 -11.60 2.00
CA GLY A 174 -24.13 -11.21 3.15
C GLY A 174 -25.39 -10.42 2.83
#